data_AF-A0AA88EDD4-F1
#
_entry.id   AF-A0AA88EDD4-F1
#
_cell.length_a   1.000
_cell.length_b   1.000
_cell.length_c   1.000
_cell.angle_alpha   90.00
_cell.angle_beta   90.00
_cell.angle_gamma   90.00
#
_symmetry.space_group_name_H-M   'P 1'
#
loop_
_entity.id
_entity.type
_entity.pdbx_description
1 polymer ?
#
loop_
_entity_poly.entity_id
_entity_poly.type
_entity_poly.pdbx_seq_one_letter_code
_entity_poly.pdbx_strand_id
1 'polypeptide(L)'
;MEIKNLDQEEDHHHHGLEISHEVAIRKILSSSDARLRRLYKNKEICIDRLDEFGCDMTSKQAFKEFSIKFHGKRPGVKQKEKRFAAISPRVEDEADEEFGGTTV
;
A
#
# COMPACT_ATOMS: atom_id res chain seq x y z
N MET A 1 -37.63 23.12 48.81
CA MET A 1 -36.26 22.81 48.34
C MET A 1 -36.42 22.24 46.94
N GLU A 2 -36.13 23.05 45.93
CA GLU A 2 -36.17 22.63 44.52
C GLU A 2 -34.79 22.13 44.14
N ILE A 3 -34.69 20.86 43.75
CA ILE A 3 -33.48 20.28 43.17
C ILE A 3 -33.69 20.35 41.66
N LYS A 4 -32.98 21.27 41.00
CA LYS A 4 -32.87 21.31 39.54
C LYS A 4 -31.86 20.24 39.15
N ASN A 5 -32.34 19.10 38.65
CA ASN A 5 -31.47 18.17 37.95
C ASN A 5 -31.19 18.77 36.57
N LEU A 6 -29.96 19.25 36.44
CA LEU A 6 -29.36 19.79 35.23
C LEU A 6 -28.66 18.62 34.53
N ASP A 7 -29.42 17.77 33.84
CA ASP A 7 -28.85 16.78 32.94
C ASP A 7 -28.63 17.48 31.60
N GLN A 8 -27.43 18.04 31.45
CA GLN A 8 -26.89 18.45 30.16
C GLN A 8 -26.67 17.17 29.36
N GLU A 9 -27.48 16.93 28.33
CA GLU A 9 -27.15 15.94 27.33
C GLU A 9 -25.88 16.40 26.60
N GLU A 10 -24.76 15.77 26.96
CA GLU A 10 -23.49 15.89 26.25
C GLU A 10 -23.65 15.25 24.87
N ASP A 11 -24.02 16.06 23.88
CA ASP A 11 -23.95 15.73 22.47
C ASP A 11 -22.48 15.50 22.08
N HIS A 12 -22.00 14.27 22.24
CA HIS A 12 -20.73 13.80 21.71
C HIS A 12 -20.76 13.84 20.18
N HIS A 13 -20.51 15.01 19.61
CA HIS A 13 -20.25 15.19 18.19
C HIS A 13 -18.93 14.50 17.85
N HIS A 14 -19.02 13.26 17.34
CA HIS A 14 -17.94 12.64 16.59
C HIS A 14 -17.73 13.44 15.28
N HIS A 15 -16.94 14.50 15.33
CA HIS A 15 -16.34 15.11 14.14
C HIS A 15 -15.25 14.17 13.59
N GLY A 16 -15.69 13.07 12.98
CA GLY A 16 -14.86 12.34 12.04
C GLY A 16 -14.48 13.31 10.92
N LEU A 17 -13.19 13.39 10.60
CA LEU A 17 -12.67 14.09 9.44
C LEU A 17 -13.22 13.42 8.17
N GLU A 18 -14.46 13.75 7.81
CA GLU A 18 -15.00 13.49 6.48
C GLU A 18 -14.27 14.42 5.51
N ILE A 19 -13.13 13.96 5.02
CA ILE A 19 -12.48 14.61 3.90
C ILE A 19 -13.47 14.51 2.73
N SER A 20 -14.04 15.66 2.35
CA SER A 20 -14.89 15.74 1.18
C SER A 20 -14.22 15.04 -0.01
N HIS A 21 -14.99 14.21 -0.71
CA HIS A 21 -14.52 13.47 -1.88
C HIS A 21 -13.81 14.37 -2.90
N GLU A 22 -14.24 15.63 -3.05
CA GLU A 22 -13.59 16.60 -3.93
C GLU A 22 -12.17 16.97 -3.48
N VAL A 23 -11.95 17.11 -2.16
CA VAL A 23 -10.64 17.43 -1.58
C VAL A 23 -9.69 16.25 -1.77
N ALA A 24 -10.17 15.02 -1.60
CA ALA A 24 -9.41 13.80 -1.87
C ALA A 24 -9.00 13.71 -3.35
N ILE A 25 -9.94 13.96 -4.28
CA ILE A 25 -9.65 13.93 -5.73
C ILE A 25 -8.59 14.98 -6.10
N ARG A 26 -8.72 16.23 -5.62
CA ARG A 26 -7.71 17.27 -5.91
C ARG A 26 -6.33 16.85 -5.45
N LYS A 27 -6.21 16.34 -4.22
CA LYS A 27 -4.94 15.88 -3.65
C LYS A 27 -4.31 14.76 -4.46
N ILE A 28 -5.12 13.83 -4.97
CA ILE A 28 -4.65 12.71 -5.79
C ILE A 28 -4.22 13.16 -7.18
N LEU A 29 -5.01 14.02 -7.84
CA LEU A 29 -4.65 14.58 -9.15
C LEU A 29 -3.41 15.49 -9.09
N SER A 30 -3.11 16.07 -7.93
CA SER A 30 -1.89 16.84 -7.67
C SER A 30 -0.71 16.02 -7.13
N SER A 31 -0.89 14.72 -6.84
CA SER A 31 0.19 13.84 -6.37
C SER A 31 1.30 13.75 -7.40
N SER A 32 2.57 13.63 -7.00
CA SER A 32 3.71 13.34 -7.90
C SER A 32 3.65 11.94 -8.51
N ASP A 33 2.88 11.04 -7.91
CA ASP A 33 2.65 9.69 -8.40
C ASP A 33 1.80 9.69 -9.70
N ALA A 34 2.47 9.44 -10.82
CA ALA A 34 1.83 9.42 -12.14
C ALA A 34 0.80 8.29 -12.30
N ARG A 35 0.93 7.19 -11.54
CA ARG A 35 -0.01 6.06 -11.59
C ARG A 35 -1.34 6.48 -10.98
N LEU A 36 -1.31 7.04 -9.77
CA LEU A 36 -2.51 7.50 -9.06
C LEU A 36 -3.28 8.56 -9.87
N ARG A 37 -2.56 9.50 -10.51
CA ARG A 37 -3.18 10.50 -11.40
C ARG A 37 -3.94 9.85 -12.56
N ARG A 38 -3.35 8.83 -13.20
CA ARG A 38 -3.96 8.14 -14.36
C ARG A 38 -5.19 7.34 -13.97
N LEU A 39 -5.11 6.57 -12.88
CA LEU A 39 -6.19 5.72 -12.41
C LEU A 39 -7.43 6.53 -12.01
N TYR A 40 -7.24 7.59 -11.23
CA TYR A 40 -8.35 8.45 -10.83
C TYR A 40 -8.95 9.25 -11.97
N LYS A 41 -8.13 9.67 -12.96
CA LYS A 41 -8.64 10.34 -14.16
C LYS A 41 -9.53 9.43 -15.00
N ASN A 42 -9.16 8.16 -15.13
CA ASN A 42 -9.92 7.18 -15.92
C ASN A 42 -10.97 6.41 -15.11
N LYS A 43 -11.08 6.68 -13.80
CA LYS A 43 -11.91 5.90 -12.85
C LYS A 43 -11.61 4.39 -12.90
N GLU A 44 -10.36 4.04 -13.15
CA GLU A 44 -9.89 2.66 -13.24
C GLU A 44 -9.57 2.13 -11.83
N ILE A 45 -10.07 0.93 -11.51
CA ILE A 45 -9.74 0.22 -10.26
C ILE A 45 -8.49 -0.63 -10.52
N CYS A 46 -7.41 -0.36 -9.77
CA CYS A 46 -6.23 -1.22 -9.74
C CYS A 46 -6.12 -1.98 -8.43
N ILE A 47 -5.56 -3.19 -8.53
CA ILE A 47 -5.28 -4.06 -7.39
C ILE A 47 -3.77 -4.18 -7.28
N ASP A 48 -3.21 -3.46 -6.32
CA ASP A 48 -1.79 -3.54 -5.99
C ASP A 48 -1.52 -4.83 -5.23
N ARG A 49 -0.43 -5.50 -5.60
CA ARG A 49 0.00 -6.76 -4.99
C ARG A 49 1.38 -6.52 -4.42
N LEU A 50 1.45 -6.18 -3.14
CA LEU A 50 2.68 -5.80 -2.47
C LEU A 50 3.17 -6.93 -1.56
N ASP A 51 4.49 -7.10 -1.48
CA ASP A 51 5.12 -7.97 -0.49
C ASP A 51 5.28 -7.26 0.86
N GLU A 52 5.93 -7.92 1.83
CA GLU A 52 6.14 -7.37 3.17
C GLU A 52 7.03 -6.11 3.20
N PHE A 53 7.75 -5.81 2.12
CA PHE A 53 8.63 -4.65 1.98
C PHE A 53 8.01 -3.55 1.11
N GLY A 54 6.78 -3.75 0.63
CA GLY A 54 6.11 -2.79 -0.25
C GLY A 54 6.54 -2.88 -1.72
N CYS A 55 7.21 -3.97 -2.12
CA CYS A 55 7.61 -4.17 -3.51
C CYS A 55 6.47 -4.77 -4.35
N ASP A 56 6.36 -4.30 -5.59
CA ASP A 56 5.38 -4.79 -6.56
C ASP A 56 5.64 -6.29 -6.88
N MET A 57 4.69 -7.14 -6.48
CA MET A 57 4.71 -8.57 -6.77
C MET A 57 4.05 -8.87 -8.11
N THR A 58 4.62 -9.84 -8.82
CA THR A 58 3.93 -10.42 -9.98
C THR A 58 2.67 -11.16 -9.55
N SER A 59 1.65 -11.21 -10.43
CA SER A 59 0.40 -11.95 -10.16
C SER A 59 0.65 -13.40 -9.71
N LYS A 60 1.67 -14.04 -10.28
CA LYS A 60 2.07 -15.41 -9.96
C LYS A 60 2.60 -15.53 -8.52
N GLN A 61 3.41 -14.57 -8.08
CA GLN A 61 3.97 -14.57 -6.73
C GLN A 61 2.87 -14.29 -5.70
N ALA A 62 2.03 -13.28 -5.96
CA ALA A 62 0.93 -12.93 -5.06
C ALA A 62 -0.07 -14.09 -4.90
N PHE A 63 -0.48 -14.73 -6.00
CA PHE A 63 -1.38 -15.88 -5.93
C PHE A 63 -0.75 -17.05 -5.16
N LYS A 64 0.56 -17.30 -5.38
CA LYS A 64 1.28 -18.37 -4.68
C LYS A 64 1.32 -18.12 -3.17
N GLU A 65 1.53 -16.88 -2.76
CA GLU A 65 1.53 -16.52 -1.34
C GLU A 65 0.12 -16.62 -0.74
N PHE A 66 -0.88 -16.10 -1.45
CA PHE A 66 -2.28 -16.22 -1.09
C PHE A 66 -2.68 -17.69 -0.91
N SER A 67 -2.37 -18.56 -1.87
CA SER A 67 -2.67 -19.99 -1.83
C SER A 67 -2.01 -20.70 -0.63
N ILE A 68 -0.76 -20.35 -0.30
CA ILE A 68 -0.06 -20.89 0.87
C ILE A 68 -0.74 -20.47 2.18
N LYS A 69 -1.08 -19.17 2.32
CA LYS A 69 -1.79 -18.64 3.49
C LYS A 69 -3.17 -19.28 3.62
N PHE A 70 -3.89 -19.39 2.51
CA PHE A 70 -5.23 -19.96 2.43
C PHE A 70 -5.26 -21.44 2.81
N HIS A 71 -4.35 -22.26 2.27
CA HIS A 71 -4.31 -23.68 2.58
C HIS A 71 -3.58 -24.02 3.89
N GLY A 72 -2.96 -23.04 4.56
CA GLY A 72 -2.24 -23.21 5.83
C GLY A 72 -0.95 -24.06 5.74
N LYS A 73 -0.60 -24.57 4.56
CA LYS A 73 0.57 -25.43 4.34
C LYS A 73 1.79 -24.59 4.05
N ARG A 74 2.62 -24.36 5.08
CA ARG A 74 3.87 -23.60 4.93
C ARG A 74 4.86 -24.35 4.02
N PRO A 75 5.60 -23.65 3.15
CA PRO A 75 6.65 -24.26 2.36
C PRO A 75 7.76 -24.81 3.26
N GLY A 76 8.32 -25.96 2.87
CA GLY A 76 9.42 -26.60 3.60
C GLY A 76 10.73 -25.79 3.51
N VAL A 77 11.68 -26.09 4.40
CA VAL A 77 12.96 -25.35 4.55
C VAL A 77 13.71 -25.20 3.22
N LYS A 78 13.95 -26.31 2.51
CA LYS A 78 14.61 -26.32 1.19
C LYS A 78 13.90 -25.45 0.14
N GLN A 79 12.57 -25.36 0.20
CA GLN A 79 11.80 -24.53 -0.72
C GLN A 79 11.91 -23.04 -0.37
N LYS A 80 12.11 -22.70 0.90
CA LYS A 80 12.37 -21.32 1.33
C LYS A 80 13.76 -20.89 0.89
N GLU A 81 14.78 -21.69 1.14
CA GLU A 81 16.18 -21.44 0.73
C GLU A 81 16.28 -21.19 -0.78
N LYS A 82 15.66 -22.05 -1.61
CA LYS A 82 15.61 -21.85 -3.06
C LYS A 82 14.93 -20.53 -3.47
N ARG A 83 13.92 -20.07 -2.73
CA ARG A 83 13.25 -18.78 -3.02
C ARG A 83 14.17 -17.61 -2.70
N PHE A 84 14.83 -17.62 -1.54
CA PHE A 84 15.79 -16.58 -1.17
C PHE A 84 16.95 -16.50 -2.18
N ALA A 85 17.47 -17.65 -2.61
CA ALA A 85 18.51 -17.71 -3.64
C ALA A 85 18.05 -17.15 -5.01
N ALA A 86 16.77 -17.30 -5.36
CA ALA A 86 16.22 -16.77 -6.60
C ALA A 86 15.88 -15.26 -6.53
N ILE A 87 15.76 -14.68 -5.34
CA ILE A 87 15.45 -13.26 -5.13
C ILE A 87 16.72 -12.41 -5.02
N SER A 88 17.78 -12.95 -4.39
CA SER A 88 19.10 -12.30 -4.26
C SER A 88 19.67 -11.69 -5.56
N PRO A 89 19.58 -12.32 -6.74
CA PRO A 89 20.15 -11.74 -7.97
C PRO A 89 19.35 -10.56 -8.54
N ARG A 90 18.23 -10.15 -7.92
CA ARG A 90 17.41 -9.02 -8.40
C ARG A 90 17.72 -7.68 -7.70
N VAL A 91 18.49 -7.72 -6.60
CA VAL A 91 18.80 -6.54 -5.78
C VAL A 91 20.07 -5.84 -6.25
N GLU A 92 20.91 -6.50 -7.05
CA GLU A 92 22.20 -5.96 -7.50
C GLU A 92 22.12 -5.16 -8.81
N ASP A 93 21.12 -5.41 -9.66
CA ASP A 93 21.01 -4.77 -10.98
C ASP A 93 20.52 -3.29 -10.94
N GLU A 94 20.04 -2.78 -9.80
CA GLU A 94 19.57 -1.39 -9.66
C GLU A 94 20.60 -0.45 -8.98
N ALA A 95 21.79 -0.95 -8.62
CA ALA A 95 22.83 -0.15 -7.96
C ALA A 95 23.84 0.51 -8.91
N ASP A 96 23.81 0.20 -10.22
CA ASP A 96 24.87 0.59 -11.16
C ASP A 96 24.53 1.80 -12.07
N GLU A 97 23.35 2.43 -11.96
CA GLU A 97 22.98 3.58 -12.82
C GLU A 97 23.19 4.98 -12.20
N GLU A 98 23.86 5.10 -11.04
CA GLU A 98 24.11 6.40 -10.40
C GLU A 98 25.60 6.78 -10.30
N PHE A 99 26.38 6.68 -11.39
CA PHE A 99 27.65 7.45 -11.50
C PHE A 99 28.07 7.74 -12.96
N GLY A 100 27.22 8.51 -13.65
CA GLY A 100 27.50 9.05 -14.99
C GLY A 100 27.45 10.58 -15.02
N GLY A 101 27.90 11.24 -13.94
CA GLY A 101 27.99 12.69 -13.87
C GLY A 101 29.02 13.24 -14.84
N THR A 102 28.55 14.11 -15.73
CA THR A 102 29.31 14.95 -16.66
C THR A 102 30.59 15.51 -16.04
N THR A 103 31.75 15.13 -16.59
CA THR A 103 33.00 15.88 -16.43
C THR A 103 33.26 16.68 -17.71
N VAL A 104 33.18 18.00 -17.53
CA VAL A 104 33.71 19.16 -18.30
C VAL A 104 34.05 18.97 -19.78
#